data_AF-A0A8H9WF03-F1
#
_entry.id   AF-A0A8H9WF03-F1
#
_cell.length_a   1.000
_cell.length_b   1.000
_cell.length_c   1.000
_cell.angle_alpha   90.00
_cell.angle_beta   90.00
_cell.angle_gamma   90.00
#
_symmetry.space_group_name_H-M   'P 1'
#
loop_
_entity.id
_entity.type
_entity.pdbx_description
1 polymer ?
#
loop_
_entity_poly.entity_id
_entity_poly.type
_entity_poly.pdbx_seq_one_letter_code
_entity_poly.pdbx_strand_id
1 'polypeptide(L)'
;FTSFAWSLEDVAPQLDAAIEGDWTPERLGEIGERIWNLERLYNEAAGVGASADKLPPRMMSLPANTGPAEGKVSGLDTMLPEYYAERGWSPEGDVTAETKARLGL
;
A
#
# COMPACT_ATOMS: atom_id res chain seq x y z
N PHE A 1 16.77 1.37 -5.79
CA PHE A 1 15.48 2.07 -5.64
C PHE A 1 15.57 3.40 -6.38
N THR A 2 14.91 3.52 -7.52
CA THR A 2 14.87 4.74 -8.34
C THR A 2 13.79 5.73 -7.89
N SER A 3 12.80 5.28 -7.12
CA SER A 3 11.68 6.10 -6.63
C SER A 3 12.06 7.20 -5.62
N PHE A 4 13.28 7.21 -5.09
CA PHE A 4 13.81 8.34 -4.32
C PHE A 4 14.22 9.53 -5.20
N ALA A 5 14.52 9.26 -6.48
CA ALA A 5 14.95 10.26 -7.43
C ALA A 5 13.85 10.61 -8.45
N TRP A 6 13.00 9.64 -8.79
CA TRP A 6 11.97 9.77 -9.83
C TRP A 6 10.58 9.48 -9.30
N SER A 7 9.65 10.33 -9.70
CA SER A 7 8.20 10.24 -9.47
C SER A 7 7.49 9.63 -10.69
N LEU A 8 6.16 9.45 -10.59
CA LEU A 8 5.36 9.03 -11.75
C LEU A 8 5.39 10.05 -12.89
N GLU A 9 5.56 11.35 -12.57
CA GLU A 9 5.74 12.42 -13.56
C GLU A 9 7.00 12.23 -14.40
N ASP A 10 8.05 11.64 -13.82
CA ASP A 10 9.30 11.37 -14.52
C ASP A 10 9.23 10.08 -15.34
N VAL A 11 8.47 9.08 -14.85
CA VAL A 11 8.39 7.74 -15.46
C VAL A 11 7.38 7.70 -16.61
N ALA A 12 6.23 8.36 -16.48
CA ALA A 12 5.18 8.39 -17.49
C ALA A 12 5.68 8.76 -18.90
N PRO A 13 6.40 9.88 -19.12
CA PRO A 13 6.87 10.25 -20.45
C PRO A 13 7.92 9.27 -21.02
N GLN A 14 8.67 8.56 -20.17
CA GLN A 14 9.62 7.55 -20.63
C GLN A 14 8.89 6.32 -21.18
N LEU A 15 7.80 5.89 -20.54
CA LEU A 15 6.96 4.81 -21.03
C LEU A 15 6.22 5.22 -22.31
N ASP A 16 5.66 6.43 -22.34
CA ASP A 16 4.95 6.96 -23.51
C ASP A 16 5.83 7.09 -24.75
N ALA A 17 7.10 7.44 -24.56
CA ALA A 17 8.07 7.46 -25.65
C ALA A 17 8.50 6.06 -26.13
N ALA A 18 8.37 5.03 -25.28
CA ALA A 18 8.92 3.70 -25.54
C ALA A 18 7.88 2.71 -26.08
N ILE A 19 6.63 2.80 -25.61
CA ILE A 19 5.56 1.86 -25.95
C ILE A 19 4.24 2.60 -26.13
N GLU A 20 3.41 2.12 -27.06
CA GLU A 20 2.06 2.64 -27.25
C GLU A 20 1.22 2.45 -25.97
N GLY A 21 0.36 3.42 -25.65
CA GLY A 21 -0.59 3.24 -24.56
C GLY A 21 -1.09 4.49 -23.85
N ASP A 22 -0.80 5.71 -24.29
CA ASP A 22 -1.25 6.96 -23.63
C ASP A 22 -0.94 6.93 -22.12
N TRP A 23 0.35 6.91 -21.79
CA TRP A 23 0.80 6.69 -20.42
C TRP A 23 0.86 8.00 -19.65
N THR A 24 -0.04 8.15 -18.67
CA THR A 24 -0.07 9.30 -17.75
C THR A 24 0.28 8.88 -16.31
N PRO A 25 0.74 9.80 -15.46
CA PRO A 25 0.99 9.53 -14.05
C PRO A 25 -0.23 8.94 -13.33
N GLU A 26 -1.43 9.43 -13.62
CA GLU A 26 -2.69 8.95 -13.04
C GLU A 26 -2.95 7.50 -13.43
N ARG A 27 -2.77 7.17 -14.72
CA ARG A 27 -2.94 5.81 -15.23
C ARG A 27 -1.94 4.85 -14.61
N LEU A 28 -0.68 5.26 -14.46
CA LEU A 28 0.34 4.46 -13.79
C LEU A 28 0.02 4.28 -12.30
N GLY A 29 -0.52 5.31 -11.65
CA GLY A 29 -1.02 5.24 -10.28
C GLY A 29 -2.14 4.21 -10.12
N GLU A 30 -3.14 4.25 -10.99
CA GLU A 30 -4.25 3.29 -11.00
C GLU A 30 -3.76 1.85 -11.27
N ILE A 31 -2.81 1.66 -12.19
CA ILE A 31 -2.20 0.35 -12.46
C ILE A 31 -1.46 -0.16 -11.22
N GLY A 32 -0.68 0.69 -10.56
CA GLY A 32 0.00 0.35 -9.31
C GLY A 32 -0.99 -0.04 -8.21
N GLU A 33 -2.10 0.70 -8.08
CA GLU A 33 -3.18 0.38 -7.14
C GLU A 33 -3.83 -0.97 -7.46
N ARG A 34 -4.11 -1.26 -8.74
CA ARG A 34 -4.64 -2.55 -9.21
C ARG A 34 -3.70 -3.70 -8.85
N ILE A 35 -2.40 -3.55 -9.12
CA ILE A 35 -1.40 -4.57 -8.81
C ILE A 35 -1.34 -4.84 -7.30
N TRP A 36 -1.31 -3.78 -6.48
CA TRP A 36 -1.28 -3.92 -5.02
C TRP A 36 -2.50 -4.67 -4.47
N ASN A 37 -3.68 -4.40 -5.02
CA ASN A 37 -4.91 -5.09 -4.63
C ASN A 37 -4.94 -6.54 -5.12
N LEU A 38 -4.38 -6.82 -6.30
CA LEU A 38 -4.24 -8.18 -6.81
C LEU A 38 -3.31 -9.03 -5.92
N GLU A 39 -2.19 -8.45 -5.47
CA GLU A 39 -1.28 -9.09 -4.51
C GLU A 39 -1.97 -9.36 -3.16
N ARG A 40 -2.78 -8.41 -2.68
CA ARG A 40 -3.61 -8.62 -1.47
C ARG A 40 -4.58 -9.78 -1.65
N LEU A 41 -5.30 -9.84 -2.76
CA LEU A 41 -6.24 -10.92 -3.06
C LEU A 41 -5.57 -12.29 -3.17
N TYR A 42 -4.37 -12.32 -3.75
CA TYR A 42 -3.56 -13.54 -3.80
C TYR A 42 -3.20 -14.01 -2.37
N ASN A 43 -2.77 -13.10 -1.50
CA ASN A 43 -2.45 -13.41 -0.11
C ASN A 43 -3.69 -13.89 0.68
N GLU A 44 -4.84 -13.23 0.51
CA GLU A 44 -6.11 -13.64 1.12
C GLU A 44 -6.48 -15.07 0.69
N ALA A 45 -6.39 -15.39 -0.60
CA ALA A 45 -6.63 -16.73 -1.12
C ALA A 45 -5.65 -17.78 -0.56
N ALA A 46 -4.43 -17.36 -0.21
CA ALA A 46 -3.44 -18.19 0.46
C ALA A 46 -3.61 -18.26 1.99
N GLY A 47 -4.63 -17.60 2.56
CA GLY A 47 -4.90 -17.57 4.01
C GLY A 47 -4.11 -16.52 4.78
N VAL A 48 -3.50 -15.55 4.10
CA VAL A 48 -2.73 -14.44 4.69
C VAL A 48 -3.56 -13.15 4.58
N GLY A 49 -4.27 -12.80 5.65
CA GLY A 49 -5.08 -11.57 5.77
C GLY A 49 -4.68 -10.69 6.97
N ALA A 50 -5.60 -9.89 7.51
CA ALA A 50 -5.32 -8.89 8.54
C ALA A 50 -4.55 -9.39 9.78
N SER A 51 -4.71 -10.65 10.17
CA SER A 51 -3.95 -11.25 11.30
C SER A 51 -2.42 -11.30 11.08
N ALA A 52 -1.97 -11.16 9.83
CA ALA A 52 -0.57 -11.08 9.44
C ALA A 52 -0.05 -9.65 9.34
N ASP A 53 -0.95 -8.65 9.28
CA ASP A 53 -0.61 -7.21 9.17
C ASP A 53 -0.21 -6.65 10.55
N LYS A 54 0.91 -7.16 11.08
CA LYS A 54 1.41 -6.84 12.43
C LYS A 54 2.92 -6.61 12.44
N LEU A 55 3.37 -5.82 13.41
CA LEU A 55 4.79 -5.64 13.70
C LEU A 55 5.28 -6.62 14.77
N PRO A 56 6.59 -6.88 14.84
CA PRO A 56 7.19 -7.62 15.95
C PRO A 56 6.85 -6.96 17.30
N PRO A 57 6.62 -7.73 18.38
CA PRO A 57 6.19 -7.19 19.68
C PRO A 57 7.07 -6.06 20.22
N ARG A 58 8.38 -6.14 19.96
CA ARG A 58 9.35 -5.10 20.37
C ARG A 58 8.97 -3.71 19.87
N MET A 59 8.45 -3.59 18.64
CA MET A 59 8.06 -2.29 18.07
C MET A 59 6.79 -1.71 18.69
N MET A 60 5.95 -2.58 19.28
CA MET A 60 4.69 -2.20 19.90
C MET A 60 4.84 -1.89 21.40
N SER A 61 5.85 -2.44 22.07
CA SER A 61 5.95 -2.37 23.54
C SER A 61 7.25 -1.78 24.09
N LEU A 62 8.34 -1.74 23.32
CA LEU A 62 9.61 -1.18 23.78
C LEU A 62 9.80 0.22 23.20
N PRO A 63 9.70 1.29 24.02
CA PRO A 63 9.90 2.65 23.55
C PRO A 63 11.30 2.85 22.95
N ALA A 64 11.42 3.76 21.99
CA ALA A 64 12.74 4.17 21.52
C ALA A 64 13.55 4.75 22.69
N ASN A 65 14.80 4.32 22.82
CA ASN A 65 15.65 4.67 23.96
C ASN A 65 16.26 6.07 23.86
N THR A 66 16.39 6.61 22.64
CA THR A 66 17.04 7.91 22.36
C THR A 66 16.50 8.53 21.07
N GLY A 67 16.82 9.81 20.87
CA GLY A 67 16.59 10.53 19.61
C GLY A 67 15.20 11.15 19.49
N PRO A 68 14.81 11.65 18.31
CA PRO A 68 13.57 12.42 18.14
C PRO A 68 12.28 11.65 18.46
N ALA A 69 12.35 10.31 18.47
CA ALA A 69 11.24 9.42 18.82
C ALA A 69 11.35 8.81 20.22
N GLU A 70 12.28 9.28 21.06
CA GLU A 70 12.49 8.79 22.42
C GLU A 70 11.18 8.71 23.22
N GLY A 71 10.97 7.59 23.91
CA GLY A 71 9.77 7.33 24.69
C GLY A 71 8.54 6.91 23.88
N LYS A 72 8.62 6.83 22.54
CA LYS A 72 7.49 6.41 21.68
C LYS A 72 7.62 4.95 21.23
N VAL A 73 6.46 4.31 21.04
CA VAL A 73 6.28 3.01 20.36
C VAL A 73 5.54 3.22 19.04
N SER A 74 5.45 2.19 18.20
CA SER A 74 4.67 2.25 16.95
C SER A 74 3.18 2.50 17.23
N GLY A 75 2.56 3.41 16.50
CA GLY A 75 1.12 3.69 16.54
C GLY A 75 0.30 2.80 15.58
N LEU A 76 0.73 1.56 15.34
CA LEU A 76 0.13 0.70 14.32
C LEU A 76 -1.38 0.52 14.51
N ASP A 77 -1.84 0.38 15.75
CA ASP A 77 -3.26 0.16 16.07
C ASP A 77 -4.15 1.34 15.65
N THR A 78 -3.57 2.54 15.52
CA THR A 78 -4.25 3.74 15.01
C THR A 78 -4.13 3.83 13.49
N MET A 79 -2.94 3.59 12.94
CA MET A 79 -2.67 3.78 11.52
C MET A 79 -3.25 2.68 10.63
N LEU A 80 -3.34 1.43 11.10
CA LEU A 80 -3.76 0.29 10.29
C LEU A 80 -5.24 0.40 9.86
N PRO A 81 -6.19 0.76 10.75
CA PRO A 81 -7.57 1.03 10.32
C PRO A 81 -7.70 2.16 9.30
N GLU A 82 -6.95 3.25 9.48
CA GLU A 82 -6.90 4.37 8.52
C GLU A 82 -6.35 3.90 7.18
N TYR A 83 -5.28 3.12 7.18
CA TYR A 83 -4.70 2.54 5.98
C TYR A 83 -5.70 1.68 5.20
N TYR A 84 -6.48 0.83 5.88
CA TYR A 84 -7.52 0.03 5.21
C TYR A 84 -8.61 0.91 4.59
N ALA A 85 -9.06 1.95 5.30
CA ALA A 85 -10.04 2.88 4.77
C ALA A 85 -9.53 3.59 3.51
N GLU A 86 -8.31 4.12 3.54
CA GLU A 86 -7.68 4.78 2.38
C GLU A 86 -7.44 3.83 1.20
N ARG A 87 -7.21 2.53 1.47
CA ARG A 87 -7.09 1.49 0.43
C ARG A 87 -8.45 1.02 -0.13
N GLY A 88 -9.57 1.46 0.45
CA GLY A 88 -10.89 0.93 0.12
C GLY A 88 -11.05 -0.54 0.51
N TRP A 89 -10.48 -0.94 1.64
CA TRP A 89 -10.58 -2.28 2.25
C TRP A 89 -11.55 -2.25 3.43
N SER A 90 -12.04 -3.42 3.83
CA SER A 90 -12.87 -3.56 5.04
C SER A 90 -12.02 -3.39 6.32
N PRO A 91 -12.64 -3.17 7.48
CA PRO A 91 -11.94 -3.21 8.77
C PRO A 91 -11.22 -4.55 9.03
N GLU A 92 -11.70 -5.63 8.43
CA GLU A 92 -11.09 -6.96 8.46
C GLU A 92 -9.91 -7.11 7.48
N GLY A 93 -9.60 -6.05 6.73
CA GLY A 93 -8.49 -5.98 5.78
C GLY A 93 -8.78 -6.65 4.44
N ASP A 94 -10.04 -6.92 4.12
CA ASP A 94 -10.43 -7.53 2.84
C ASP A 94 -10.64 -6.47 1.76
N VAL A 95 -10.20 -6.74 0.53
CA VAL A 95 -10.49 -5.83 -0.59
C VAL A 95 -11.99 -5.81 -0.89
N THR A 96 -12.62 -4.63 -0.79
CA THR A 96 -14.07 -4.47 -0.95
C THR A 96 -14.54 -4.75 -2.38
N ALA A 97 -15.82 -5.08 -2.54
CA ALA A 97 -16.43 -5.28 -3.85
C ALA A 97 -16.41 -4.01 -4.71
N GLU A 98 -16.53 -2.83 -4.09
CA GLU A 98 -16.44 -1.54 -4.77
C GLU A 98 -15.03 -1.31 -5.35
N THR A 99 -13.99 -1.53 -4.56
CA THR A 99 -12.59 -1.42 -5.01
C THR A 99 -12.28 -2.42 -6.12
N LYS A 100 -12.75 -3.66 -6.01
CA LYS A 100 -12.62 -4.68 -7.06
C LYS A 100 -13.28 -4.22 -8.37
N ALA A 101 -14.52 -3.76 -8.30
CA ALA A 101 -15.25 -3.28 -9.47
C ALA A 101 -14.56 -2.06 -10.13
N ARG A 102 -14.11 -1.08 -9.34
CA ARG A 102 -13.38 0.10 -9.84
C ARG A 102 -12.06 -0.28 -10.51
N LEU A 103 -11.33 -1.24 -9.94
CA LEU A 103 -10.03 -1.67 -10.44
C LEU A 103 -10.13 -2.81 -11.47
N GLY A 104 -11.31 -3.36 -11.77
CA GLY A 104 -11.47 -4.49 -12.69
C GLY A 104 -10.79 -5.77 -12.22
N LEU A 105 -10.86 -6.05 -10.91
CA LEU A 105 -10.31 -7.24 -10.25
C LEU A 105 -11.38 -8.27 -9.89
#